data_AF-A0A0F9F377-F1
#
_entry.id   AF-A0A0F9F377-F1
#
_cell.length_a   1.000
_cell.length_b   1.000
_cell.length_c   1.000
_cell.angle_alpha   90.00
_cell.angle_beta   90.00
_cell.angle_gamma   90.00
#
_symmetry.space_group_name_H-M   'P 1'
#
loop_
_entity.id
_entity.type
_entity.pdbx_description
1 polymer ?
#
loop_
_entity_poly.entity_id
_entity_poly.type
_entity_poly.pdbx_seq_one_letter_code
_entity_poly.pdbx_strand_id
1 'polypeptide(L)'
;SSPYSKLPRETQVAIDNYELNVVELLNYDDNDIRNLFRRLQSGKPLNTGEKLNAFPGSITPLMRSLAKHAIFRKVNFSLKRYKALQLVAQTFILCDYGITDIGARYLYEFFDNNLNADQNSRFYKQSKKMLNYMNRIITDTTCPEILKPSWFVNYFVFTKELLEKYSVTGMKGEIYQFYKDFFSYIQQNKDLILEVKEFDNINRAGTNNKNSIKDRFNFMLVKFLSDYAIQPKDLTRGFTEIQRIAIYRKDVNICQNPNCGKDVPWDDYHADHKIPHSNSGPTTVDNGQVLCSNCNLAKSNNPNIGY
;
A
#
# COMPACT_ATOMS: atom_id res chain seq x y z
N SER A 1 18.93 2.79 -54.92
CA SER A 1 19.88 3.30 -53.90
C SER A 1 21.06 3.93 -54.61
N SER A 2 21.52 5.10 -54.16
CA SER A 2 22.74 5.71 -54.72
C SER A 2 23.96 4.88 -54.28
N PRO A 3 24.90 4.56 -55.18
CA PRO A 3 26.12 3.85 -54.81
C PRO A 3 26.97 4.70 -53.86
N TYR A 4 27.71 4.06 -52.96
CA TYR A 4 28.56 4.69 -51.94
C TYR A 4 29.46 5.80 -52.51
N SER A 5 30.03 5.54 -53.69
CA SER A 5 30.90 6.48 -54.42
C SER A 5 30.21 7.79 -54.84
N LYS A 6 28.88 7.84 -54.82
CA LYS A 6 28.08 9.04 -55.13
C LYS A 6 27.56 9.76 -53.89
N LEU A 7 27.90 9.30 -52.68
CA LEU A 7 27.54 9.99 -51.45
C LEU A 7 28.44 11.23 -51.23
N PRO A 8 27.96 12.28 -50.54
CA PRO A 8 28.81 13.38 -50.12
C PRO A 8 30.03 12.89 -49.33
N ARG A 9 31.18 13.55 -49.52
CA ARG A 9 32.46 13.14 -48.92
C ARG A 9 32.39 13.04 -47.39
N GLU A 10 31.67 13.95 -46.75
CA GLU A 10 31.44 13.91 -45.30
C GLU A 10 30.67 12.66 -44.85
N THR A 11 29.70 12.20 -45.64
CA THR A 11 28.94 10.98 -45.36
C THR A 11 29.78 9.72 -45.59
N GLN A 12 30.63 9.71 -46.63
CA GLN A 12 31.59 8.63 -46.84
C GLN A 12 32.54 8.49 -45.64
N VAL A 13 33.14 9.60 -45.20
CA VAL A 13 34.03 9.63 -44.03
C VAL A 13 33.31 9.19 -42.75
N ALA A 14 32.05 9.58 -42.55
CA ALA A 14 31.27 9.15 -41.38
C ALA A 14 30.97 7.64 -41.39
N ILE A 15 30.79 7.04 -42.56
CA ILE A 15 30.58 5.60 -42.72
C ILE A 15 31.90 4.85 -42.51
N ASP A 16 33.00 5.29 -43.13
CA ASP A 16 34.31 4.65 -43.04
C ASP A 16 34.88 4.69 -41.62
N ASN A 17 34.59 5.75 -40.86
CA ASN A 17 35.02 5.90 -39.48
C ASN A 17 34.03 5.30 -38.46
N TYR A 18 32.96 4.64 -38.92
CA TYR A 18 32.01 4.02 -38.01
C TYR A 18 32.59 2.73 -37.41
N GLU A 19 32.98 2.79 -36.14
CA GLU A 19 33.44 1.60 -35.41
C GLU A 19 32.26 0.67 -35.09
N LEU A 20 32.26 -0.50 -35.73
CA LEU A 20 31.33 -1.57 -35.42
C LEU A 20 31.74 -2.25 -34.12
N ASN A 21 30.96 -2.02 -33.06
CA ASN A 21 31.06 -2.80 -31.84
C ASN A 21 30.48 -4.20 -32.08
N VAL A 22 31.36 -5.17 -32.34
CA VAL A 22 30.99 -6.58 -32.50
C VAL A 22 31.15 -7.28 -31.16
N VAL A 23 30.10 -7.96 -30.71
CA VAL A 23 30.13 -8.83 -29.52
C VAL A 23 29.98 -10.27 -29.99
N GLU A 24 31.02 -11.08 -29.77
CA GLU A 24 30.99 -12.51 -30.02
C GLU A 24 30.39 -13.23 -28.82
N LEU A 25 29.37 -14.07 -29.07
CA LEU A 25 28.68 -14.83 -28.04
C LEU A 25 29.12 -16.29 -28.12
N LEU A 26 29.99 -16.70 -27.20
CA LEU A 26 30.50 -18.07 -27.10
C LEU A 26 29.58 -18.93 -26.21
N ASN A 27 29.40 -20.21 -26.57
CA ASN A 27 28.63 -21.21 -25.83
C ASN A 27 27.11 -20.95 -25.68
N TYR A 28 26.49 -20.28 -26.66
CA TYR A 28 25.03 -20.10 -26.69
C TYR A 28 24.34 -21.32 -27.32
N ASP A 29 23.26 -21.80 -26.71
CA ASP A 29 22.47 -22.87 -27.30
C ASP A 29 21.48 -22.35 -28.37
N ASP A 30 20.86 -23.26 -29.12
CA ASP A 30 19.95 -22.92 -30.22
C ASP A 30 18.72 -22.11 -29.77
N ASN A 31 18.33 -22.27 -28.51
CA ASN A 31 17.20 -21.56 -27.90
C ASN A 31 17.62 -20.13 -27.50
N ASP A 32 18.82 -19.96 -26.96
CA ASP A 32 19.42 -18.67 -26.63
C ASP A 32 19.60 -17.80 -27.89
N ILE A 33 20.08 -18.40 -28.99
CA ILE A 33 20.24 -17.74 -30.29
C ILE A 33 18.87 -17.24 -30.81
N ARG A 34 17.84 -18.08 -30.78
CA ARG A 34 16.49 -17.70 -31.24
C ARG A 34 15.86 -16.63 -30.36
N ASN A 35 16.06 -16.68 -29.05
CA ASN A 35 15.56 -15.66 -28.13
C ASN A 35 16.27 -14.31 -28.33
N LEU A 36 17.58 -14.33 -28.56
CA LEU A 36 18.36 -13.13 -28.91
C LEU A 36 17.87 -12.53 -30.23
N PHE A 37 17.69 -13.36 -31.26
CA PHE A 37 17.21 -12.92 -32.57
C PHE A 37 15.80 -12.30 -32.49
N ARG A 38 14.89 -12.94 -31.74
CA ARG A 38 13.55 -12.38 -31.49
C ARG A 38 13.64 -11.04 -30.75
N ARG A 39 14.51 -10.89 -29.74
CA ARG A 39 14.70 -9.62 -29.02
C ARG A 39 15.28 -8.51 -29.91
N LEU A 40 16.20 -8.85 -30.81
CA LEU A 40 16.80 -7.90 -31.75
C LEU A 40 15.76 -7.37 -32.76
N GLN A 41 14.87 -8.23 -33.26
CA GLN A 41 13.90 -7.86 -34.29
C GLN A 41 12.57 -7.29 -33.77
N SER A 42 12.20 -7.54 -32.49
CA SER A 42 10.86 -7.17 -31.98
C SER A 42 10.77 -5.76 -31.36
N GLY A 43 11.85 -4.97 -31.42
CA GLY A 43 11.99 -3.82 -30.53
C GLY A 43 11.97 -4.22 -29.05
N LYS A 44 12.15 -3.27 -28.13
CA LYS A 44 11.98 -3.58 -26.69
C LYS A 44 10.49 -3.83 -26.44
N PRO A 45 10.09 -5.02 -25.94
CA PRO A 45 8.69 -5.31 -25.67
C PRO A 45 8.11 -4.31 -24.66
N LEU A 46 6.82 -4.00 -24.83
CA LEU A 46 6.10 -3.14 -23.90
C LEU A 46 6.14 -3.75 -22.49
N ASN A 47 6.51 -2.95 -21.51
CA ASN A 47 6.46 -3.34 -20.11
C ASN A 47 5.02 -3.27 -19.57
N THR A 48 4.83 -3.73 -18.34
CA THR A 48 3.51 -3.75 -17.70
C THR A 48 2.86 -2.38 -17.62
N GLY A 49 3.60 -1.32 -17.27
CA GLY A 49 3.06 0.04 -17.19
C GLY A 49 2.64 0.60 -18.55
N GLU A 50 3.41 0.31 -19.60
CA GLU A 50 3.10 0.70 -20.98
C GLU A 50 1.86 -0.03 -21.50
N LYS A 51 1.73 -1.32 -21.22
CA LYS A 51 0.53 -2.11 -21.55
C LYS A 51 -0.70 -1.57 -20.82
N LEU A 52 -0.61 -1.38 -19.50
CA LEU A 52 -1.69 -0.78 -18.69
C LEU A 52 -2.10 0.61 -19.19
N ASN A 53 -1.15 1.40 -19.69
CA ASN A 53 -1.48 2.70 -20.26
C ASN A 53 -2.32 2.61 -21.54
N ALA A 54 -2.21 1.50 -22.28
CA ALA A 54 -2.96 1.23 -23.49
C ALA A 54 -4.28 0.48 -23.24
N PHE A 55 -4.56 0.05 -22.00
CA PHE A 55 -5.82 -0.60 -21.67
C PHE A 55 -7.02 0.34 -21.89
N PRO A 56 -8.13 -0.18 -22.45
CA PRO A 56 -9.35 0.59 -22.62
C PRO A 56 -10.07 0.83 -21.27
N GLY A 57 -11.12 1.65 -21.30
CA GLY A 57 -11.97 1.90 -20.14
C GLY A 57 -11.58 3.11 -19.30
N SER A 58 -12.50 3.54 -18.45
CA SER A 58 -12.37 4.70 -17.56
C SER A 58 -11.39 4.46 -16.40
N ILE A 59 -11.04 3.20 -16.11
CA ILE A 59 -9.99 2.85 -15.14
C ILE A 59 -8.61 3.40 -15.52
N THR A 60 -8.28 3.46 -16.82
CA THR A 60 -6.97 3.94 -17.28
C THR A 60 -6.75 5.43 -16.97
N PRO A 61 -7.69 6.35 -17.26
CA PRO A 61 -7.65 7.72 -16.77
C PRO A 61 -7.54 7.86 -15.24
N LEU A 62 -8.22 7.02 -14.45
CA LEU A 62 -8.10 7.03 -12.98
C LEU A 62 -6.69 6.67 -12.52
N MET A 63 -6.11 5.62 -13.10
CA MET A 63 -4.73 5.22 -12.84
C MET A 63 -3.75 6.34 -13.19
N ARG A 64 -3.92 6.96 -14.37
CA ARG A 64 -3.09 8.09 -14.83
C ARG A 64 -3.18 9.29 -13.89
N SER A 65 -4.37 9.57 -13.36
CA SER A 65 -4.59 10.63 -12.38
C SER A 65 -3.78 10.40 -11.11
N LEU A 66 -3.87 9.22 -10.50
CA LEU A 66 -3.12 8.90 -9.28
C LEU A 66 -1.61 8.72 -9.52
N ALA A 67 -1.17 8.39 -10.74
CA ALA A 67 0.26 8.31 -11.01
C ALA A 67 0.98 9.66 -10.99
N LYS A 68 0.22 10.77 -11.00
CA LYS A 68 0.73 12.13 -10.78
C LYS A 68 0.83 12.52 -9.29
N HIS A 69 0.47 11.60 -8.38
CA HIS A 69 0.43 11.87 -6.95
C HIS A 69 1.82 12.24 -6.38
N ALA A 70 1.86 13.17 -5.43
CA ALA A 70 3.10 13.75 -4.89
C ALA A 70 4.04 12.71 -4.25
N ILE A 71 3.50 11.61 -3.74
CA ILE A 71 4.28 10.47 -3.19
C ILE A 71 5.35 9.97 -4.18
N PHE A 72 5.07 10.00 -5.48
CA PHE A 72 5.99 9.52 -6.51
C PHE A 72 7.19 10.46 -6.71
N ARG A 73 7.16 11.69 -6.17
CA ARG A 73 8.34 12.56 -6.11
C ARG A 73 9.26 12.20 -4.95
N LYS A 74 8.76 11.44 -3.96
CA LYS A 74 9.49 11.05 -2.75
C LYS A 74 10.22 9.72 -2.88
N VAL A 75 10.05 8.98 -3.98
CA VAL A 75 10.68 7.66 -4.15
C VAL A 75 12.10 7.78 -4.66
N ASN A 76 12.97 6.83 -4.29
CA ASN A 76 14.39 6.83 -4.66
C ASN A 76 14.69 5.82 -5.79
N PHE A 77 13.85 5.79 -6.83
CA PHE A 77 14.08 5.00 -8.04
C PHE A 77 13.47 5.65 -9.28
N SER A 78 13.99 5.27 -10.46
CA SER A 78 13.52 5.77 -11.74
C SER A 78 12.06 5.38 -12.01
N LEU A 79 11.22 6.39 -12.24
CA LEU A 79 9.83 6.22 -12.66
C LEU A 79 9.63 6.20 -14.18
N LYS A 80 10.73 6.12 -14.95
CA LYS A 80 10.69 6.02 -16.41
C LYS A 80 9.90 4.77 -16.86
N ARG A 81 9.46 4.80 -18.12
CA ARG A 81 8.66 3.72 -18.75
C ARG A 81 7.41 3.36 -17.91
N TYR A 82 6.63 4.37 -17.55
CA TYR A 82 5.30 4.20 -16.93
C TYR A 82 5.30 3.40 -15.62
N LYS A 83 6.41 3.41 -14.87
CA LYS A 83 6.52 2.67 -13.61
C LYS A 83 5.51 3.14 -12.57
N ALA A 84 5.22 4.45 -12.51
CA ALA A 84 4.20 5.00 -11.63
C ALA A 84 2.80 4.44 -11.95
N LEU A 85 2.45 4.24 -13.24
CA LEU A 85 1.18 3.61 -13.64
C LEU A 85 1.09 2.18 -13.09
N GLN A 86 2.16 1.39 -13.26
CA GLN A 86 2.22 0.03 -12.73
C GLN A 86 2.01 0.01 -11.21
N LEU A 87 2.70 0.87 -10.46
CA LEU A 87 2.57 0.94 -9.00
C LEU A 87 1.14 1.31 -8.58
N VAL A 88 0.52 2.28 -9.24
CA VAL A 88 -0.89 2.64 -8.97
C VAL A 88 -1.83 1.47 -9.24
N ALA A 89 -1.67 0.76 -10.35
CA ALA A 89 -2.48 -0.43 -10.64
C ALA A 89 -2.32 -1.52 -9.56
N GLN A 90 -1.11 -1.70 -9.03
CA GLN A 90 -0.88 -2.60 -7.89
C GLN A 90 -1.61 -2.11 -6.63
N THR A 91 -1.64 -0.80 -6.36
CA THR A 91 -2.42 -0.27 -5.22
C THR A 91 -3.92 -0.47 -5.37
N PHE A 92 -4.45 -0.48 -6.60
CA PHE A 92 -5.88 -0.77 -6.84
C PHE A 92 -6.22 -2.20 -6.43
N ILE A 93 -5.47 -3.18 -6.92
CA ILE A 93 -5.66 -4.60 -6.55
C ILE A 93 -5.52 -4.80 -5.04
N LEU A 94 -4.49 -4.23 -4.42
CA LEU A 94 -4.25 -4.38 -2.98
C LEU A 94 -5.37 -3.75 -2.13
N CYS A 95 -6.00 -2.68 -2.61
CA CYS A 95 -7.14 -2.05 -1.93
C CYS A 95 -8.47 -2.79 -2.13
N ASP A 96 -8.61 -3.59 -3.18
CA ASP A 96 -9.82 -4.34 -3.46
C ASP A 96 -9.78 -5.74 -2.81
N TYR A 97 -8.67 -6.46 -2.96
CA TYR A 97 -8.52 -7.86 -2.55
C TYR A 97 -7.60 -8.07 -1.33
N GLY A 98 -6.95 -7.03 -0.81
CA GLY A 98 -5.95 -7.16 0.25
C GLY A 98 -4.63 -7.76 -0.25
N ILE A 99 -3.94 -8.54 0.60
CA ILE A 99 -2.70 -9.22 0.22
C ILE A 99 -3.01 -10.32 -0.79
N THR A 100 -2.67 -10.07 -2.05
CA THR A 100 -2.91 -10.95 -3.20
C THR A 100 -1.79 -10.82 -4.23
N ASP A 101 -1.88 -11.57 -5.33
CA ASP A 101 -0.97 -11.47 -6.45
C ASP A 101 -1.14 -10.15 -7.22
N ILE A 102 -0.02 -9.45 -7.45
CA ILE A 102 0.02 -8.15 -8.13
C ILE A 102 0.92 -8.17 -9.38
N GLY A 103 1.14 -9.38 -9.93
CA GLY A 103 1.86 -9.60 -11.17
C GLY A 103 1.07 -9.14 -12.40
N ALA A 104 1.75 -9.03 -13.55
CA ALA A 104 1.18 -8.45 -14.78
C ALA A 104 -0.16 -9.09 -15.20
N ARG A 105 -0.27 -10.43 -15.12
CA ARG A 105 -1.52 -11.15 -15.43
C ARG A 105 -2.70 -10.64 -14.60
N TYR A 106 -2.53 -10.56 -13.29
CA TYR A 106 -3.58 -10.13 -12.36
C TYR A 106 -3.93 -8.65 -12.53
N LEU A 107 -2.95 -7.81 -12.88
CA LEU A 107 -3.17 -6.40 -13.21
C LEU A 107 -4.05 -6.25 -14.46
N TYR A 108 -3.82 -7.05 -15.49
CA TYR A 108 -4.62 -7.01 -16.71
C TYR A 108 -6.05 -7.51 -16.46
N GLU A 109 -6.19 -8.64 -15.77
CA GLU A 109 -7.50 -9.19 -15.39
C GLU A 109 -8.31 -8.21 -14.53
N PHE A 110 -7.66 -7.52 -13.60
CA PHE A 110 -8.31 -6.48 -12.80
C PHE A 110 -8.81 -5.31 -13.68
N PHE A 111 -8.04 -4.90 -14.69
CA PHE A 111 -8.43 -3.83 -15.60
C PHE A 111 -9.60 -4.23 -16.49
N ASP A 112 -9.60 -5.45 -17.03
CA ASP A 112 -10.71 -5.99 -17.83
C ASP A 112 -12.00 -6.10 -17.01
N ASN A 113 -11.90 -6.48 -15.72
CA ASN A 113 -13.06 -6.58 -14.84
C ASN A 113 -13.59 -5.22 -14.35
N ASN A 114 -12.85 -4.13 -14.56
CA ASN A 114 -13.17 -2.80 -14.03
C ASN A 114 -13.16 -1.70 -15.11
N LEU A 115 -13.51 -2.05 -16.36
CA LEU A 115 -13.49 -1.11 -17.50
C LEU A 115 -14.29 0.18 -17.27
N ASN A 116 -15.40 0.09 -16.54
CA ASN A 116 -16.30 1.22 -16.25
C ASN A 116 -16.08 1.84 -14.87
N ALA A 117 -14.92 1.59 -14.24
CA ALA A 117 -14.61 2.18 -12.94
C ALA A 117 -14.58 3.71 -12.97
N ASP A 118 -14.99 4.33 -11.89
CA ASP A 118 -15.06 5.78 -11.75
C ASP A 118 -14.37 6.23 -10.45
N GLN A 119 -14.47 7.53 -10.14
CA GLN A 119 -13.91 8.07 -8.90
C GLN A 119 -14.62 7.57 -7.63
N ASN A 120 -15.77 6.90 -7.78
CA ASN A 120 -16.53 6.32 -6.69
C ASN A 120 -16.15 4.88 -6.38
N SER A 121 -15.48 4.19 -7.30
CA SER A 121 -14.97 2.84 -7.11
C SER A 121 -14.18 2.73 -5.80
N ARG A 122 -14.54 1.71 -5.02
CA ARG A 122 -13.99 1.48 -3.66
C ARG A 122 -12.47 1.42 -3.67
N PHE A 123 -11.88 0.65 -4.59
CA PHE A 123 -10.44 0.54 -4.73
C PHE A 123 -9.78 1.90 -4.99
N TYR A 124 -10.35 2.73 -5.88
CA TYR A 124 -9.78 4.04 -6.23
C TYR A 124 -9.78 4.99 -5.03
N LYS A 125 -10.91 5.09 -4.31
CA LYS A 125 -11.03 5.90 -3.09
C LYS A 125 -10.03 5.46 -2.02
N GLN A 126 -9.90 4.15 -1.80
CA GLN A 126 -8.97 3.60 -0.82
C GLN A 126 -7.51 3.84 -1.21
N SER A 127 -7.12 3.58 -2.45
CA SER A 127 -5.75 3.83 -2.91
C SER A 127 -5.41 5.31 -2.82
N LYS A 128 -6.29 6.22 -3.24
CA LYS A 128 -6.09 7.67 -3.09
C LYS A 128 -5.91 8.06 -1.62
N LYS A 129 -6.75 7.54 -0.71
CA LYS A 129 -6.65 7.79 0.74
C LYS A 129 -5.30 7.31 1.28
N MET A 130 -4.86 6.11 0.88
CA MET A 130 -3.61 5.53 1.35
C MET A 130 -2.38 6.29 0.83
N LEU A 131 -2.35 6.64 -0.45
CA LEU A 131 -1.28 7.44 -1.04
C LEU A 131 -1.18 8.83 -0.37
N ASN A 132 -2.32 9.48 -0.09
CA ASN A 132 -2.37 10.73 0.67
C ASN A 132 -1.78 10.55 2.07
N TYR A 133 -2.15 9.48 2.77
CA TYR A 133 -1.64 9.18 4.11
C TYR A 133 -0.12 8.98 4.08
N MET A 134 0.39 8.10 3.21
CA MET A 134 1.83 7.86 3.03
C MET A 134 2.58 9.16 2.69
N ASN A 135 2.03 9.99 1.81
CA ASN A 135 2.66 11.27 1.45
C ASN A 135 2.72 12.26 2.62
N ARG A 136 1.75 12.21 3.54
CA ARG A 136 1.70 13.06 4.73
C ARG A 136 2.69 12.60 5.81
N ILE A 137 2.88 11.30 5.99
CA ILE A 137 3.76 10.76 7.04
C ILE A 137 5.24 10.79 6.63
N ILE A 138 5.55 10.63 5.34
CA ILE A 138 6.91 10.86 4.84
C ILE A 138 7.16 12.37 4.85
N THR A 139 7.92 12.87 5.82
CA THR A 139 8.26 14.29 5.92
C THR A 139 9.35 14.71 4.94
N ASP A 140 10.19 13.75 4.53
CA ASP A 140 11.35 14.04 3.69
C ASP A 140 10.93 14.32 2.25
N THR A 141 11.68 15.21 1.58
CA THR A 141 11.48 15.53 0.16
C THR A 141 11.65 14.29 -0.71
N THR A 142 12.63 13.46 -0.36
CA THR A 142 12.87 12.12 -0.91
C THR A 142 13.10 11.19 0.26
N CYS A 143 12.44 10.03 0.28
CA CYS A 143 12.63 8.95 1.24
C CYS A 143 13.59 7.92 0.60
N PRO A 144 14.88 7.89 1.00
CA PRO A 144 15.89 7.02 0.40
C PRO A 144 15.56 5.53 0.50
N GLU A 145 14.81 5.14 1.53
CA GLU A 145 14.43 3.78 1.87
C GLU A 145 13.39 3.19 0.92
N ILE A 146 12.64 4.04 0.20
CA ILE A 146 11.82 3.60 -0.94
C ILE A 146 12.73 3.47 -2.17
N LEU A 147 13.72 2.58 -2.07
CA LEU A 147 14.82 2.40 -3.03
C LEU A 147 14.41 1.61 -4.28
N LYS A 148 13.34 0.82 -4.20
CA LYS A 148 12.84 -0.02 -5.31
C LYS A 148 11.32 -0.09 -5.28
N PRO A 149 10.68 -0.50 -6.39
CA PRO A 149 9.25 -0.80 -6.43
C PRO A 149 8.79 -1.75 -5.31
N SER A 150 9.60 -2.75 -4.97
CA SER A 150 9.29 -3.71 -3.90
C SER A 150 9.20 -3.06 -2.52
N TRP A 151 10.08 -2.10 -2.22
CA TRP A 151 10.03 -1.29 -1.00
C TRP A 151 8.79 -0.40 -0.94
N PHE A 152 8.39 0.21 -2.06
CA PHE A 152 7.13 0.95 -2.15
C PHE A 152 5.91 0.05 -1.83
N VAL A 153 5.86 -1.13 -2.45
CA VAL A 153 4.77 -2.10 -2.22
C VAL A 153 4.74 -2.55 -0.76
N ASN A 154 5.90 -2.87 -0.18
CA ASN A 154 5.99 -3.25 1.24
C ASN A 154 5.44 -2.15 2.14
N TYR A 155 5.86 -0.90 1.92
CA TYR A 155 5.41 0.22 2.73
C TYR A 155 3.92 0.48 2.59
N PHE A 156 3.39 0.38 1.36
CA PHE A 156 1.97 0.51 1.08
C PHE A 156 1.15 -0.58 1.82
N VAL A 157 1.53 -1.85 1.65
CA VAL A 157 0.84 -2.99 2.29
C VAL A 157 0.93 -2.88 3.80
N PHE A 158 2.13 -2.64 4.35
CA PHE A 158 2.34 -2.48 5.78
C PHE A 158 1.45 -1.37 6.36
N THR A 159 1.47 -0.18 5.77
CA THR A 159 0.69 0.96 6.25
C THR A 159 -0.81 0.70 6.14
N LYS A 160 -1.26 0.10 5.04
CA LYS A 160 -2.68 -0.26 4.84
C LYS A 160 -3.16 -1.23 5.90
N GLU A 161 -2.49 -2.37 6.03
CA GLU A 161 -2.89 -3.44 6.93
C GLU A 161 -2.78 -2.99 8.39
N LEU A 162 -1.76 -2.21 8.74
CA LEU A 162 -1.60 -1.64 10.07
C LEU A 162 -2.77 -0.71 10.42
N LEU A 163 -3.13 0.21 9.52
CA LEU A 163 -4.25 1.12 9.72
C LEU A 163 -5.61 0.43 9.74
N GLU A 164 -5.76 -0.69 9.04
CA GLU A 164 -7.01 -1.45 9.01
C GLU A 164 -7.19 -2.34 10.23
N LYS A 165 -6.10 -2.91 10.76
CA LYS A 165 -6.16 -3.98 11.76
C LYS A 165 -5.65 -3.58 13.14
N TYR A 166 -4.99 -2.44 13.29
CA TYR A 166 -4.37 -2.03 14.56
C TYR A 166 -4.68 -0.60 14.97
N SER A 167 -4.70 -0.41 16.28
CA SER A 167 -5.01 0.86 16.93
C SER A 167 -3.78 1.77 16.94
N VAL A 168 -3.52 2.43 15.81
CA VAL A 168 -2.34 3.28 15.58
C VAL A 168 -2.68 4.75 15.39
N THR A 169 -3.83 5.20 15.92
CA THR A 169 -4.26 6.60 15.87
C THR A 169 -3.21 7.49 16.54
N GLY A 170 -2.72 8.49 15.82
CA GLY A 170 -1.68 9.41 16.31
C GLY A 170 -0.24 8.97 16.00
N MET A 171 -0.01 7.70 15.64
CA MET A 171 1.33 7.13 15.49
C MET A 171 2.01 7.42 14.14
N LYS A 172 1.78 8.60 13.57
CA LYS A 172 2.27 8.94 12.21
C LYS A 172 3.78 9.01 12.14
N GLY A 173 4.42 9.58 13.17
CA GLY A 173 5.87 9.73 13.24
C GLY A 173 6.54 8.38 13.44
N GLU A 174 5.98 7.56 14.31
CA GLU A 174 6.44 6.21 14.66
C GLU A 174 6.37 5.27 13.47
N ILE A 175 5.28 5.30 12.70
CA ILE A 175 5.16 4.48 11.47
C ILE A 175 6.24 4.86 10.46
N TYR A 176 6.54 6.16 10.31
CA TYR A 176 7.59 6.60 9.39
C TYR A 176 8.99 6.27 9.92
N GLN A 177 9.23 6.50 11.22
CA GLN A 177 10.50 6.23 11.87
C GLN A 177 10.83 4.73 11.83
N PHE A 178 9.86 3.87 12.15
CA PHE A 178 9.97 2.43 12.01
C PHE A 178 10.40 2.03 10.59
N TYR A 179 9.81 2.63 9.56
CA TYR A 179 10.15 2.25 8.19
C TYR A 179 11.63 2.52 7.86
N LYS A 180 12.20 3.62 8.37
CA LYS A 180 13.62 3.94 8.24
C LYS A 180 14.51 3.00 9.04
N ASP A 181 14.13 2.73 10.28
CA ASP A 181 14.88 1.85 11.18
C ASP A 181 14.86 0.41 10.68
N PHE A 182 13.71 -0.05 10.17
CA PHE A 182 13.54 -1.34 9.55
C PHE A 182 14.43 -1.48 8.29
N PHE A 183 14.46 -0.47 7.41
CA PHE A 183 15.37 -0.50 6.26
C PHE A 183 16.84 -0.65 6.70
N SER A 184 17.26 0.14 7.70
CA SER A 184 18.62 0.10 8.25
C SER A 184 18.94 -1.27 8.88
N TYR A 185 17.99 -1.82 9.65
CA TYR A 185 18.08 -3.16 10.22
C TYR A 185 18.28 -4.23 9.15
N ILE A 186 17.51 -4.19 8.04
CA ILE A 186 17.71 -5.12 6.92
C ILE A 186 19.12 -4.99 6.34
N GLN A 187 19.60 -3.77 6.08
CA GLN A 187 20.92 -3.58 5.47
C GLN A 187 22.07 -4.07 6.35
N GLN A 188 21.97 -3.89 7.66
CA GLN A 188 23.01 -4.29 8.62
C GLN A 188 23.02 -5.79 8.88
N ASN A 189 21.87 -6.47 8.76
CA ASN A 189 21.72 -7.85 9.22
C ASN A 189 21.49 -8.88 8.11
N LYS A 190 21.33 -8.48 6.84
CA LYS A 190 21.06 -9.39 5.70
C LYS A 190 22.11 -10.49 5.48
N ASP A 191 23.33 -10.30 5.97
CA ASP A 191 24.42 -11.27 5.87
C ASP A 191 24.67 -12.02 7.20
N LEU A 192 23.94 -11.68 8.27
CA LEU A 192 24.15 -12.16 9.64
C LEU A 192 22.97 -12.97 10.19
N ILE A 193 21.74 -12.59 9.85
CA ILE A 193 20.49 -13.17 10.38
C ILE A 193 19.71 -13.82 9.23
N LEU A 194 19.35 -15.09 9.40
CA LEU A 194 18.73 -15.90 8.34
C LEU A 194 17.40 -15.30 7.87
N GLU A 195 16.53 -14.92 8.79
CA GLU A 195 15.21 -14.35 8.51
C GLU A 195 15.32 -13.01 7.77
N VAL A 196 16.34 -12.20 8.10
CA VAL A 196 16.64 -10.94 7.41
C VAL A 196 17.13 -11.22 5.98
N LYS A 197 17.99 -12.22 5.82
CA LYS A 197 18.47 -12.67 4.51
C LYS A 197 17.33 -13.16 3.62
N GLU A 198 16.41 -13.93 4.18
CA GLU A 198 15.21 -14.41 3.49
C GLU A 198 14.31 -13.25 3.04
N PHE A 199 14.02 -12.31 3.95
CA PHE A 199 13.30 -11.09 3.61
C PHE A 199 13.97 -10.33 2.47
N ASP A 200 15.29 -10.09 2.57
CA ASP A 200 16.05 -9.34 1.57
C ASP A 200 16.07 -10.07 0.21
N ASN A 201 16.24 -11.41 0.19
CA ASN A 201 16.20 -12.21 -1.03
C ASN A 201 14.87 -12.06 -1.77
N ILE A 202 13.75 -12.24 -1.06
CA ILE A 202 12.39 -12.09 -1.61
C ILE A 202 12.19 -10.65 -2.10
N ASN A 203 12.61 -9.67 -1.30
CA ASN A 203 12.43 -8.26 -1.61
C ASN A 203 13.29 -7.80 -2.81
N ARG A 204 14.51 -8.31 -2.95
CA ARG A 204 15.42 -8.04 -4.08
C ARG A 204 14.92 -8.67 -5.38
N ALA A 205 14.38 -9.88 -5.31
CA ALA A 205 13.75 -10.55 -6.45
C ALA A 205 12.51 -9.78 -6.97
N GLY A 206 11.92 -8.90 -6.14
CA GLY A 206 10.76 -8.10 -6.53
C GLY A 206 9.54 -8.96 -6.81
N THR A 207 9.41 -10.07 -6.09
CA THR A 207 8.33 -11.03 -6.27
C THR A 207 6.98 -10.39 -5.94
N ASN A 208 6.04 -10.58 -6.86
CA ASN A 208 4.71 -9.98 -6.83
C ASN A 208 3.61 -11.02 -6.55
N ASN A 209 3.98 -12.20 -6.04
CA ASN A 209 3.01 -13.22 -5.68
C ASN A 209 2.50 -13.02 -4.24
N LYS A 210 1.29 -13.54 -3.97
CA LYS A 210 0.61 -13.38 -2.68
C LYS A 210 1.47 -13.80 -1.48
N ASN A 211 2.11 -14.96 -1.54
CA ASN A 211 2.87 -15.51 -0.41
C ASN A 211 4.08 -14.65 -0.09
N SER A 212 4.87 -14.27 -1.10
CA SER A 212 6.03 -13.38 -0.91
C SER A 212 5.67 -11.99 -0.38
N ILE A 213 4.50 -11.46 -0.72
CA ILE A 213 4.03 -10.19 -0.16
C ILE A 213 3.61 -10.40 1.30
N LYS A 214 2.90 -11.50 1.60
CA LYS A 214 2.48 -11.87 2.95
C LYS A 214 3.68 -12.08 3.88
N ASP A 215 4.70 -12.79 3.43
CA ASP A 215 5.89 -13.08 4.25
C ASP A 215 6.65 -11.81 4.60
N ARG A 216 6.86 -10.93 3.61
CA ARG A 216 7.47 -9.60 3.83
C ARG A 216 6.64 -8.75 4.78
N PHE A 217 5.31 -8.73 4.60
CA PHE A 217 4.41 -8.01 5.49
C PHE A 217 4.48 -8.55 6.93
N ASN A 218 4.39 -9.86 7.12
CA ASN A 218 4.43 -10.50 8.43
C ASN A 218 5.74 -10.19 9.16
N PHE A 219 6.86 -10.26 8.45
CA PHE A 219 8.17 -9.93 9.03
C PHE A 219 8.23 -8.46 9.48
N MET A 220 7.77 -7.52 8.64
CA MET A 220 7.66 -6.11 9.03
C MET A 220 6.73 -5.91 10.23
N LEU A 221 5.59 -6.59 10.25
CA LEU A 221 4.62 -6.49 11.34
C LEU A 221 5.19 -7.01 12.66
N VAL A 222 5.84 -8.17 12.67
CA VAL A 222 6.49 -8.72 13.88
C VAL A 222 7.54 -7.75 14.42
N LYS A 223 8.36 -7.17 13.54
CA LYS A 223 9.34 -6.15 13.94
C LYS A 223 8.66 -4.91 14.52
N PHE A 224 7.62 -4.40 13.87
CA PHE A 224 6.87 -3.26 14.39
C PHE A 224 6.25 -3.55 15.77
N LEU A 225 5.62 -4.70 15.96
CA LEU A 225 4.98 -5.08 17.22
C LEU A 225 5.99 -5.34 18.34
N SER A 226 7.26 -5.61 17.99
CA SER A 226 8.34 -5.74 18.96
C SER A 226 8.82 -4.38 19.48
N ASP A 227 8.76 -3.36 18.63
CA ASP A 227 9.22 -2.00 18.94
C ASP A 227 8.09 -1.12 19.51
N TYR A 228 6.82 -1.45 19.19
CA TYR A 228 5.65 -0.66 19.56
C TYR A 228 4.54 -1.53 20.17
N ALA A 229 4.18 -1.24 21.42
CA ALA A 229 3.06 -1.87 22.10
C ALA A 229 1.71 -1.33 21.58
N ILE A 230 1.21 -1.93 20.50
CA ILE A 230 -0.09 -1.58 19.88
C ILE A 230 -1.09 -2.72 20.00
N GLN A 231 -2.36 -2.36 20.15
CA GLN A 231 -3.45 -3.33 20.22
C GLN A 231 -4.08 -3.55 18.84
N PRO A 232 -4.49 -4.77 18.48
CA PRO A 232 -5.39 -4.99 17.36
C PRO A 232 -6.65 -4.13 17.52
N LYS A 233 -7.21 -3.66 16.40
CA LYS A 233 -8.53 -3.06 16.42
C LYS A 233 -9.54 -4.11 16.82
N ASP A 234 -10.44 -3.71 17.70
CA ASP A 234 -11.61 -4.52 17.97
C ASP A 234 -12.44 -4.61 16.68
N LEU A 235 -12.55 -5.81 16.10
CA LEU A 235 -13.35 -6.02 14.88
C LEU A 235 -14.86 -5.97 15.17
N THR A 236 -15.25 -6.10 16.44
CA THR A 236 -16.62 -6.02 16.91
C THR A 236 -16.92 -4.63 17.42
N ARG A 237 -17.70 -3.85 16.66
CA ARG A 237 -18.20 -2.54 17.11
C ARG A 237 -19.38 -2.64 18.08
N GLY A 238 -20.16 -3.72 18.00
CA GLY A 238 -21.33 -3.91 18.86
C GLY A 238 -20.97 -4.63 20.15
N PHE A 239 -21.37 -4.07 21.29
CA PHE A 239 -21.39 -4.82 22.55
C PHE A 239 -22.32 -6.03 22.41
N THR A 240 -21.88 -7.20 22.89
CA THR A 240 -22.77 -8.36 23.01
C THR A 240 -23.88 -8.10 24.02
N GLU A 241 -24.95 -8.87 23.99
CA GLU A 241 -26.06 -8.70 24.94
C GLU A 241 -25.61 -8.81 26.41
N ILE A 242 -24.68 -9.73 26.70
CA ILE A 242 -24.09 -9.87 28.04
C ILE A 242 -23.29 -8.62 28.43
N GLN A 243 -22.51 -8.06 27.49
CA GLN A 243 -21.76 -6.83 27.74
C GLN A 243 -22.69 -5.64 27.96
N ARG A 244 -23.78 -5.55 27.19
CA ARG A 244 -24.82 -4.52 27.33
C ARG A 244 -25.46 -4.56 28.73
N ILE A 245 -25.85 -5.74 29.20
CA ILE A 245 -26.36 -5.95 30.56
C ILE A 245 -25.32 -5.53 31.60
N ALA A 246 -24.07 -5.95 31.44
CA ALA A 246 -23.00 -5.63 32.39
C ALA A 246 -22.71 -4.12 32.45
N ILE A 247 -22.69 -3.42 31.32
CA ILE A 247 -22.53 -1.96 31.25
C ILE A 247 -23.68 -1.26 31.99
N TYR A 248 -24.91 -1.67 31.71
CA TYR A 248 -26.10 -1.07 32.33
C TYR A 248 -26.11 -1.20 33.86
N ARG A 249 -25.69 -2.35 34.38
CA ARG A 249 -25.62 -2.61 35.83
C ARG A 249 -24.42 -1.93 36.47
N LYS A 250 -23.26 -1.90 35.80
CA LYS A 250 -22.05 -1.19 36.26
C LYS A 250 -22.33 0.29 36.48
N ASP A 251 -23.06 0.91 35.56
CA ASP A 251 -23.39 2.33 35.59
C ASP A 251 -24.68 2.65 36.36
N VAL A 252 -25.24 1.65 37.04
CA VAL A 252 -26.41 1.76 37.91
C VAL A 252 -27.55 2.51 37.23
N ASN A 253 -27.86 2.13 35.97
CA ASN A 253 -28.97 2.70 35.19
C ASN A 253 -28.95 4.24 35.05
N ILE A 254 -27.80 4.88 35.27
CA ILE A 254 -27.65 6.33 35.18
C ILE A 254 -26.89 6.70 33.91
N CYS A 255 -27.38 7.73 33.21
CA CYS A 255 -26.69 8.34 32.09
C CYS A 255 -25.34 8.90 32.56
N GLN A 256 -24.23 8.38 32.01
CA GLN A 256 -22.87 8.73 32.43
C GLN A 256 -22.40 10.11 31.95
N ASN A 257 -23.23 10.83 31.18
CA ASN A 257 -23.01 12.25 30.92
C ASN A 257 -23.12 13.06 32.24
N PRO A 258 -22.04 13.72 32.71
CA PRO A 258 -22.03 14.51 33.95
C PRO A 258 -23.05 15.65 33.97
N ASN A 259 -23.44 16.17 32.80
CA ASN A 259 -24.44 17.23 32.66
C ASN A 259 -25.88 16.69 32.53
N CYS A 260 -26.07 15.37 32.54
CA CYS A 260 -27.38 14.73 32.44
C CYS A 260 -27.72 13.96 33.72
N GLY A 261 -26.93 12.93 34.06
CA GLY A 261 -27.09 12.14 35.28
C GLY A 261 -28.47 11.50 35.51
N LYS A 262 -29.35 11.48 34.50
CA LYS A 262 -30.72 10.98 34.66
C LYS A 262 -30.75 9.46 34.70
N ASP A 263 -31.74 8.92 35.39
CA ASP A 263 -32.12 7.52 35.30
C ASP A 263 -32.56 7.17 33.87
N VAL A 264 -32.06 6.07 33.33
CA VAL A 264 -32.34 5.60 31.97
C VAL A 264 -32.90 4.18 32.06
N PRO A 265 -34.18 3.97 31.69
CA PRO A 265 -34.78 2.63 31.66
C PRO A 265 -34.06 1.66 30.73
N TRP A 266 -34.17 0.36 31.01
CA TRP A 266 -33.56 -0.71 30.20
C TRP A 266 -34.02 -0.67 28.73
N ASP A 267 -35.26 -0.25 28.49
CA ASP A 267 -35.82 -0.22 27.14
C ASP A 267 -35.38 1.01 26.33
N ASP A 268 -34.75 2.01 26.98
CA ASP A 268 -34.39 3.31 26.37
C ASP A 268 -32.88 3.64 26.45
N TYR A 269 -32.07 2.77 27.04
CA TYR A 269 -30.63 3.04 27.16
C TYR A 269 -29.83 2.62 25.93
N HIS A 270 -28.74 3.37 25.71
CA HIS A 270 -27.72 3.04 24.74
C HIS A 270 -26.41 2.71 25.45
N ALA A 271 -25.85 1.54 25.15
CA ALA A 271 -24.47 1.20 25.48
C ALA A 271 -23.56 1.84 24.42
N ASP A 272 -22.82 2.87 24.81
CA ASP A 272 -21.87 3.57 23.96
C ASP A 272 -20.44 3.39 24.48
N HIS A 273 -19.42 3.61 23.64
CA HIS A 273 -18.03 3.55 24.07
C HIS A 273 -17.56 4.89 24.65
N LYS A 274 -16.89 4.89 25.81
CA LYS A 274 -16.19 6.06 26.36
C LYS A 274 -15.14 6.58 25.38
N ILE A 275 -14.21 5.71 24.96
CA ILE A 275 -13.35 5.96 23.81
C ILE A 275 -14.07 5.41 22.58
N PRO A 276 -14.47 6.25 21.59
CA PRO A 276 -15.20 5.78 20.43
C PRO A 276 -14.44 4.69 19.67
N HIS A 277 -15.16 3.69 19.17
CA HIS A 277 -14.61 2.62 18.32
C HIS A 277 -13.84 3.17 17.10
N SER A 278 -14.32 4.28 16.52
CA SER A 278 -13.62 5.00 15.43
C SER A 278 -12.24 5.52 15.80
N ASN A 279 -12.01 5.74 17.10
CA ASN A 279 -10.73 6.16 17.68
C ASN A 279 -10.07 5.01 18.44
N SER A 280 -10.33 3.77 18.02
CA SER A 280 -9.66 2.59 18.56
C SER A 280 -10.03 2.19 19.99
N GLY A 281 -11.16 2.67 20.51
CA GLY A 281 -11.67 2.17 21.78
C GLY A 281 -12.15 0.71 21.69
N PRO A 282 -11.79 -0.15 22.66
CA PRO A 282 -12.18 -1.56 22.66
C PRO A 282 -13.65 -1.74 23.07
N THR A 283 -14.31 -2.78 22.58
CA THR A 283 -15.68 -3.17 22.94
C THR A 283 -15.63 -4.08 24.16
N THR A 284 -15.30 -3.47 25.30
CA THR A 284 -15.26 -4.09 26.62
C THR A 284 -16.27 -3.42 27.55
N VAL A 285 -16.70 -4.14 28.59
CA VAL A 285 -17.60 -3.56 29.61
C VAL A 285 -17.00 -2.31 30.22
N ASP A 286 -15.68 -2.26 30.46
CA ASP A 286 -14.99 -1.11 31.06
C ASP A 286 -15.04 0.15 30.20
N ASN A 287 -14.83 -0.01 28.89
CA ASN A 287 -14.93 1.08 27.91
C ASN A 287 -16.39 1.37 27.52
N GLY A 288 -17.36 0.57 27.96
CA GLY A 288 -18.78 0.84 27.77
C GLY A 288 -19.33 1.84 28.80
N GLN A 289 -20.33 2.61 28.39
CA GLN A 289 -21.09 3.50 29.26
C GLN A 289 -22.57 3.55 28.88
N VAL A 290 -23.43 3.80 29.87
CA VAL A 290 -24.85 4.09 29.69
C VAL A 290 -25.04 5.54 29.26
N LEU A 291 -25.69 5.74 28.11
CA LEU A 291 -26.18 7.05 27.68
C LEU A 291 -27.66 6.97 27.35
N CYS A 292 -28.42 8.01 27.70
CA CYS A 292 -29.76 8.20 27.14
C CYS A 292 -29.68 8.58 25.66
N SER A 293 -30.77 8.40 24.92
CA SER A 293 -30.82 8.62 23.47
C SER A 293 -30.32 10.01 23.06
N ASN A 294 -30.74 11.07 23.80
CA ASN A 294 -30.30 12.44 23.52
C ASN A 294 -28.78 12.62 23.68
N CYS A 295 -28.19 12.04 24.75
CA CYS A 295 -26.75 12.17 25.00
C CYS A 295 -25.93 11.33 24.04
N ASN A 296 -26.40 10.12 23.70
CA ASN A 296 -25.77 9.25 22.71
C ASN A 296 -25.75 9.90 21.32
N LEU A 297 -26.87 10.49 20.90
CA LEU A 297 -26.97 11.24 19.64
C LEU A 297 -26.05 12.45 19.62
N ALA A 298 -25.98 13.21 20.71
CA ALA A 298 -25.10 14.36 20.84
C ALA A 298 -23.61 13.97 20.81
N LYS A 299 -23.24 12.84 21.44
CA LYS A 299 -21.85 12.36 21.49
C LYS A 299 -21.36 11.86 20.13
N SER A 300 -22.17 11.06 19.43
CA SER A 300 -21.80 10.49 18.13
C SER A 300 -20.40 9.85 18.18
N ASN A 301 -19.51 10.14 17.23
CA ASN A 301 -18.12 9.67 17.21
C ASN A 301 -17.11 10.68 17.82
N ASN A 302 -17.57 11.68 18.57
CA ASN A 302 -16.69 12.75 19.07
C ASN A 302 -16.00 12.34 20.38
N PRO A 303 -14.66 12.16 20.40
CA PRO A 303 -13.93 11.78 21.62
C PRO A 303 -13.80 12.93 22.63
N ASN A 304 -14.09 14.18 22.23
CA ASN A 304 -13.88 15.36 23.07
C ASN A 304 -15.11 15.71 23.93
N ILE A 305 -16.22 15.02 23.74
CA ILE A 305 -17.37 15.09 24.63
C ILE A 305 -17.00 14.16 25.79
N GLY A 306 -16.38 14.75 26.81
CA GLY A 306 -15.61 14.07 27.86
C GLY A 306 -16.45 13.28 28.87
N TYR A 307 -17.24 12.33 28.38
CA TYR A 307 -17.90 11.29 29.15
C TYR A 307 -18.12 10.07 28.27
#